data_AF-A0A2X4W879-F1
#
_entry.id   AF-A0A2X4W879-F1
#
_cell.length_a   1.000
_cell.length_b   1.000
_cell.length_c   1.000
_cell.angle_alpha   90.00
_cell.angle_beta   90.00
_cell.angle_gamma   90.00
#
_symmetry.space_group_name_H-M   'P 1'
#
loop_
_entity.id
_entity.type
_entity.pdbx_description
1 polymer ?
#
loop_
_entity_poly.entity_id
_entity_poly.type
_entity_poly.pdbx_seq_one_letter_code
_entity_poly.pdbx_strand_id
1 'polypeptide(L)' 'MGYVEELRKIVGHRPLIFVDAVTIIVDECGRILLQQRKLQSGRSLKKLA' A
#
# COMPACT_ATOMS: atom_id res chain seq x y z
N MET A 1 0.33 -5.05 -10.34
CA MET A 1 -0.73 -6.05 -10.06
C MET A 1 -1.53 -6.17 -11.35
N GLY A 2 -1.23 -7.17 -12.18
CA GLY A 2 -1.61 -7.15 -13.60
C GLY A 2 -3.10 -6.95 -13.87
N TYR A 3 -3.99 -7.61 -13.13
CA TYR A 3 -5.44 -7.50 -13.37
C TYR A 3 -6.01 -6.10 -13.10
N VAL A 4 -5.44 -5.36 -12.14
CA VAL A 4 -5.87 -3.98 -11.83
C VAL A 4 -5.48 -3.04 -12.96
N GLU A 5 -4.29 -3.24 -13.53
CA GLU A 5 -3.78 -2.45 -14.65
C GLU A 5 -4.61 -2.69 -15.91
N GLU A 6 -4.97 -3.95 -16.21
CA GLU A 6 -5.87 -4.27 -17.32
C GLU A 6 -7.27 -3.69 -17.11
N LEU A 7 -7.83 -3.78 -15.90
CA LEU A 7 -9.13 -3.21 -15.59
C LEU A 7 -9.13 -1.67 -15.74
N ARG A 8 -8.02 -1.02 -15.37
CA ARG A 8 -7.86 0.44 -15.53
C ARG A 8 -7.83 0.88 -16.99
N LYS A 9 -7.35 0.06 -17.92
CA LYS A 9 -7.43 0.34 -19.37
C LYS A 9 -8.88 0.42 -19.85
N ILE A 10 -9.78 -0.38 -19.27
CA ILE A 10 -11.20 -0.46 -19.66
C ILE A 10 -12.02 0.64 -18.97
N VAL A 11 -11.82 0.81 -17.66
CA VAL A 11 -12.68 1.67 -16.83
C VAL A 11 -12.17 3.10 -16.63
N GLY A 12 -10.92 3.37 -16.99
CA GLY A 12 -10.27 4.66 -16.79
C GLY A 12 -10.21 5.04 -15.31
N HIS A 13 -10.55 6.31 -15.01
CA HIS A 13 -10.45 6.90 -13.66
C HIS A 13 -11.74 6.78 -12.84
N ARG A 14 -12.76 6.07 -13.34
CA ARG A 14 -14.01 5.85 -12.60
C ARG A 14 -13.72 5.14 -11.27
N PRO A 15 -14.56 5.34 -10.24
CA PRO A 15 -14.45 4.60 -8.99
C PRO A 15 -14.43 3.09 -9.25
N LEU A 16 -13.50 2.39 -8.60
CA LEU A 16 -13.43 0.93 -8.57
C LEU A 16 -13.54 0.50 -7.12
N ILE A 17 -14.52 -0.35 -6.83
CA ILE A 17 -14.71 -0.95 -5.52
C ILE A 17 -13.91 -2.25 -5.50
N PHE A 18 -12.79 -2.26 -4.80
CA PHE A 18 -11.99 -3.46 -4.60
C PHE A 18 -12.41 -4.16 -3.32
N VAL A 19 -12.74 -5.45 -3.43
CA VAL A 19 -12.82 -6.32 -2.26
C VAL A 19 -11.41 -6.57 -1.78
N ASP A 20 -11.18 -6.41 -0.48
CA ASP A 20 -9.88 -6.62 0.14
C ASP A 20 -10.05 -7.46 1.41
N ALA A 21 -8.95 -8.00 1.91
CA ALA A 21 -8.88 -8.74 3.16
C ALA A 21 -7.84 -8.09 4.08
N VAL A 22 -8.15 -8.00 5.37
CA VAL A 22 -7.26 -7.41 6.37
C VAL A 22 -6.96 -8.45 7.44
N THR A 23 -5.69 -8.52 7.85
CA THR A 23 -5.22 -9.39 8.94
C THR A 23 -4.46 -8.56 9.97
N ILE A 24 -4.66 -8.87 11.25
CA ILE A 24 -3.87 -8.31 12.35
C ILE A 24 -2.87 -9.38 12.79
N ILE A 25 -1.58 -9.03 12.78
CA ILE A 25 -0.50 -9.88 13.27
C ILE A 25 0.05 -9.24 14.53
N VAL A 26 0.08 -10.00 15.62
CA VAL A 26 0.54 -9.58 16.94
C VAL A 26 1.64 -10.53 17.40
N ASP A 27 2.70 -9.99 18.01
CA ASP A 27 3.76 -10.79 18.61
C ASP A 27 3.49 -11.13 20.09
N GLU A 28 4.40 -11.89 20.71
CA GLU A 28 4.33 -12.30 22.11
C GLU A 28 4.36 -11.12 23.11
N CYS A 29 4.84 -9.95 22.69
CA CYS A 29 4.86 -8.73 23.50
C CYS A 29 3.62 -7.84 23.28
N GLY A 30 2.66 -8.27 22.44
CA GLY A 30 1.45 -7.50 22.14
C GLY A 30 1.65 -6.37 21.11
N ARG A 31 2.77 -6.36 20.37
CA ARG A 31 3.03 -5.33 19.34
C ARG A 31 2.37 -5.74 18.01
N ILE A 32 1.88 -4.75 17.27
CA ILE A 32 1.21 -4.95 15.97
C ILE A 32 2.20 -4.79 14.82
N LEU A 33 2.19 -5.74 13.87
CA LEU A 33 2.97 -5.61 12.63
C LEU A 33 2.35 -4.54 11.72
N LEU A 34 3.15 -3.55 11.32
CA LEU A 34 2.76 -2.49 10.39
C LEU A 34 3.59 -2.55 9.11
N GLN A 35 2.98 -2.18 7.98
CA GLN A 35 3.68 -2.08 6.70
C GLN A 35 4.29 -0.69 6.50
N GLN A 36 5.61 -0.59 6.36
CA GLN A 36 6.27 0.66 5.97
C GLN A 36 6.00 0.94 4.48
N ARG A 37 5.30 2.04 4.17
CA ARG A 37 5.09 2.45 2.78
C ARG A 37 6.42 2.89 2.17
N LYS A 38 6.81 2.28 1.06
CA LYS A 38 7.86 2.83 0.20
C LYS A 38 7.33 4.09 -0.48
N LEU A 39 7.66 5.25 0.05
CA LEU A 39 7.64 6.48 -0.74
C LEU A 39 8.68 6.33 -1.84
N GLN A 40 8.34 6.73 -3.07
CA GLN A 40 9.33 6.80 -4.14
C GLN A 40 10.46 7.72 -3.66
N SER A 41 11.63 7.16 -3.42
CA SER A 41 12.82 7.88 -2.94
C SER A 41 13.39 8.72 -4.09
N GLY A 42 12.74 9.85 -4.36
CA GLY A 42 13.28 10.97 -5.13
C GLY A 42 13.65 12.18 -4.27
N ARG A 43 13.28 12.21 -2.97
CA ARG A 43 13.76 13.21 -2.02
C ARG A 43 14.34 12.50 -0.80
N SER A 44 15.66 12.44 -0.78
CA SER A 44 16.46 12.05 0.37
C SER A 44 16.06 12.90 1.59
N LEU A 45 15.59 12.26 2.66
CA LEU A 45 15.33 12.90 3.95
C LEU A 45 16.63 13.21 4.73
N LYS A 46 17.82 13.07 4.12
CA LYS A 46 19.13 13.40 4.75
C LYS A 46 19.38 14.92 4.94
N LYS A 47 18.35 15.76 5.09
CA LYS A 47 18.54 17.21 5.33
C LYS A 47 17.78 17.78 6.52
N LEU A 48 17.17 16.93 7.34
CA LEU A 48 16.47 17.32 8.56
C LEU A 48 16.89 16.38 9.71
N ALA A 49 18.19 16.37 10.01
CA ALA A 49 18.78 15.98 11.28
C ALA A 49 20.23 16.47 11.31
#